data_AF-A0A8J3Y6N5-F1
#
_entry.id   AF-A0A8J3Y6N5-F1
#
_cell.length_a   1.000
_cell.length_b   1.000
_cell.length_c   1.000
_cell.angle_alpha   90.00
_cell.angle_beta   90.00
_cell.angle_gamma   90.00
#
_symmetry.space_group_name_H-M   'P 1'
#
loop_
_entity.id
_entity.type
_entity.pdbx_description
1 polymer ?
#
loop_
_entity_poly.entity_id
_entity_poly.type
_entity_poly.pdbx_seq_one_letter_code
_entity_poly.pdbx_strand_id
1 'polypeptide(L)'
;MLPLVTALALLVPPAVPAPAPQPCAPPPAAHRGGTEHALENTLDAFHAAADAGIPTWELDVRFDATGTPVVLHDATVDRISPRTGPITRFTTPVPTDDGQVVPTLRAVYAAAPPGTHVLTELKVTPTPAQWAAVAADIDATVGRPAVTLMSFDRTTVLAARTAIPGTVTALVHNAGHLPPEAVIPLGTSFVKAHGSITAARAATWRAAGLKLYAWTPNGAADWSRLQPWVDAVITDRPIAYAQWAAGRSCPGPTDGAARPGGALYSLRHARRRSGSEAARQGRSGRRAAMAPARRPAHSGHRRLGPRAARRLGGHLARLARGLARSAGARVPRRECLSAHRQWWRERSGGSAGMGRHAGRVAGDPRQGAVPGGRRTADARAGGHLPGDAGEQPM
;
A
#
# COMPACT_ATOMS: atom_id res chain seq x y z
N MET A 1 -15.84 -57.16 -51.40
CA MET A 1 -15.55 -55.86 -50.75
C MET A 1 -16.21 -55.86 -49.38
N LEU A 2 -15.58 -55.27 -48.36
CA LEU A 2 -16.13 -55.09 -47.02
C LEU A 2 -16.06 -53.60 -46.67
N PRO A 3 -17.11 -52.99 -46.08
CA PRO A 3 -17.08 -51.58 -45.70
C PRO A 3 -16.26 -51.37 -44.43
N LEU A 4 -15.30 -50.43 -44.47
CA LEU A 4 -14.52 -50.02 -43.30
C LEU A 4 -15.34 -49.03 -42.46
N VAL A 5 -15.84 -49.47 -41.30
CA VAL A 5 -16.58 -48.60 -40.37
C VAL A 5 -15.61 -47.93 -39.41
N THR A 6 -15.23 -46.68 -39.71
CA THR A 6 -14.33 -45.88 -38.86
C THR A 6 -15.05 -45.42 -37.59
N ALA A 7 -14.85 -46.14 -36.48
CA ALA A 7 -15.38 -45.76 -35.19
C ALA A 7 -14.64 -44.54 -34.60
N LEU A 8 -15.25 -43.36 -34.70
CA LEU A 8 -14.72 -42.13 -34.10
C LEU A 8 -14.90 -42.15 -32.58
N ALA A 9 -13.88 -42.61 -31.86
CA ALA A 9 -13.87 -42.61 -30.39
C ALA A 9 -13.85 -41.16 -29.85
N LEU A 10 -14.95 -40.75 -29.20
CA LEU A 10 -15.02 -39.49 -28.46
C LEU A 10 -14.16 -39.59 -27.20
N LEU A 11 -12.95 -39.02 -27.23
CA LEU A 11 -12.16 -38.82 -26.01
C LEU A 11 -12.88 -37.81 -25.12
N VAL A 12 -13.51 -38.31 -24.06
CA VAL A 12 -13.91 -37.49 -22.90
C VAL A 12 -12.60 -37.03 -22.24
N PRO A 13 -12.35 -35.72 -22.09
CA PRO A 13 -11.15 -35.25 -21.39
C PRO A 13 -11.20 -35.69 -19.92
N PRO A 14 -10.05 -36.03 -19.31
CA PRO A 14 -10.02 -36.42 -17.90
C PRO A 14 -10.59 -35.28 -17.03
N ALA A 15 -11.42 -35.64 -16.06
CA ALA A 15 -11.97 -34.67 -15.13
C ALA A 15 -10.83 -33.98 -14.38
N VAL A 16 -10.76 -32.64 -14.49
CA VAL A 16 -9.80 -31.84 -13.71
C VAL A 16 -10.08 -32.11 -12.23
N PRO A 17 -9.10 -32.57 -11.43
CA PRO A 17 -9.31 -32.83 -10.02
C PRO A 17 -9.74 -31.54 -9.32
N ALA A 18 -10.70 -31.66 -8.40
CA ALA A 18 -11.14 -30.51 -7.61
C ALA A 18 -9.93 -29.92 -6.85
N PRO A 19 -9.78 -28.58 -6.82
CA PRO A 19 -8.66 -27.96 -6.13
C PRO A 19 -8.68 -28.32 -4.64
N ALA A 20 -7.49 -28.42 -4.04
CA ALA A 20 -7.33 -28.65 -2.61
C ALA A 20 -8.15 -27.61 -1.80
N PRO A 21 -8.70 -27.99 -0.64
CA PRO A 21 -9.53 -27.09 0.18
C PRO A 21 -8.75 -25.82 0.49
N GLN A 22 -9.26 -24.68 0.01
CA GLN A 22 -8.59 -23.39 0.22
C GLN A 22 -8.55 -23.06 1.71
N PRO A 23 -7.44 -22.45 2.21
CA PRO A 23 -7.43 -21.89 3.54
C PRO A 23 -8.55 -20.84 3.64
N CYS A 24 -9.27 -20.90 4.76
CA CYS A 24 -10.54 -20.21 4.93
C CYS A 24 -10.39 -18.70 5.10
N ALA A 25 -9.18 -18.25 5.42
CA ALA A 25 -8.70 -16.93 5.12
C ALA A 25 -7.81 -16.99 3.86
N PRO A 26 -8.03 -16.13 2.86
CA PRO A 26 -7.18 -16.06 1.67
C PRO A 26 -5.72 -15.73 2.04
N PRO A 27 -4.72 -16.17 1.26
CA PRO A 27 -3.31 -15.98 1.61
C PRO A 27 -2.93 -14.50 1.78
N PRO A 28 -2.04 -14.19 2.75
CA PRO A 28 -1.39 -12.89 2.82
C PRO A 28 -0.42 -12.69 1.64
N ALA A 29 -0.38 -11.46 1.15
CA ALA A 29 0.70 -10.94 0.33
C ALA A 29 1.44 -9.86 1.14
N ALA A 30 2.76 -9.99 1.27
CA ALA A 30 3.59 -9.09 2.04
C ALA A 30 3.78 -7.76 1.28
N HIS A 31 3.00 -6.72 1.64
CA HIS A 31 3.09 -5.38 1.03
C HIS A 31 4.48 -4.82 1.26
N ARG A 32 5.24 -4.61 0.18
CA ARG A 32 6.64 -4.16 0.19
C ARG A 32 7.56 -5.02 1.06
N GLY A 33 7.30 -6.34 1.09
CA GLY A 33 7.97 -7.29 1.97
C GLY A 33 7.41 -7.38 3.40
N GLY A 34 6.48 -6.51 3.81
CA GLY A 34 5.87 -6.52 5.13
C GLY A 34 6.52 -5.54 6.10
N THR A 35 5.91 -4.35 6.21
CA THR A 35 6.46 -3.19 6.93
C THR A 35 6.31 -3.24 8.46
N GLU A 36 5.84 -4.37 9.03
CA GLU A 36 5.70 -4.54 10.49
C GLU A 36 6.98 -4.94 11.23
N HIS A 37 8.06 -5.33 10.53
CA HIS A 37 9.34 -5.71 11.13
C HIS A 37 10.59 -5.04 10.55
N ALA A 38 10.57 -4.69 9.26
CA ALA A 38 11.70 -4.05 8.57
C ALA A 38 11.22 -2.86 7.71
N LEU A 39 12.17 -2.09 7.19
CA LEU A 39 11.88 -0.97 6.29
C LEU A 39 11.34 -1.50 4.94
N GLU A 40 10.37 -0.78 4.36
CA GLU A 40 9.67 -1.23 3.16
C GLU A 40 10.60 -1.43 1.95
N ASN A 41 10.27 -2.42 1.10
CA ASN A 41 10.99 -2.75 -0.14
C ASN A 41 12.48 -3.12 0.06
N THR A 42 12.89 -3.45 1.28
CA THR A 42 14.26 -3.90 1.58
C THR A 42 14.39 -5.42 1.60
N LEU A 43 15.62 -5.95 1.44
CA LEU A 43 15.84 -7.40 1.44
C LEU A 43 15.48 -8.03 2.81
N ASP A 44 15.76 -7.36 3.93
CA ASP A 44 15.39 -7.88 5.25
C ASP A 44 13.87 -7.97 5.46
N ALA A 45 13.07 -7.12 4.80
CA ALA A 45 11.62 -7.27 4.80
C ALA A 45 11.20 -8.55 4.03
N PHE A 46 11.73 -8.75 2.83
CA PHE A 46 11.45 -9.95 2.05
C PHE A 46 11.96 -11.24 2.73
N HIS A 47 13.10 -11.21 3.41
CA HIS A 47 13.59 -12.31 4.25
C HIS A 47 12.66 -12.58 5.44
N ALA A 48 12.22 -11.55 6.16
CA ALA A 48 11.24 -11.74 7.25
C ALA A 48 9.91 -12.33 6.77
N ALA A 49 9.49 -12.03 5.54
CA ALA A 49 8.35 -12.69 4.89
C ALA A 49 8.65 -14.14 4.48
N ALA A 50 9.88 -14.45 4.05
CA ALA A 50 10.34 -15.80 3.74
C ALA A 50 10.34 -16.70 4.98
N ASP A 51 10.96 -16.25 6.08
CA ASP A 51 11.09 -16.97 7.34
C ASP A 51 9.74 -17.25 8.00
N ALA A 52 8.77 -16.35 7.79
CA ALA A 52 7.38 -16.51 8.23
C ALA A 52 6.51 -17.34 7.27
N GLY A 53 7.07 -17.90 6.19
CA GLY A 53 6.37 -18.75 5.23
C GLY A 53 5.31 -18.03 4.39
N ILE A 54 5.44 -16.71 4.19
CA ILE A 54 4.46 -15.91 3.45
C ILE A 54 4.58 -16.22 1.94
N PRO A 55 3.55 -16.80 1.29
CA PRO A 55 3.67 -17.37 -0.05
C PRO A 55 3.66 -16.32 -1.17
N THR A 56 3.30 -15.08 -0.87
CA THR A 56 3.19 -14.00 -1.85
C THR A 56 3.87 -12.75 -1.34
N TRP A 57 4.74 -12.17 -2.15
CA TRP A 57 5.36 -10.88 -1.90
C TRP A 57 4.76 -9.84 -2.82
N GLU A 58 4.72 -8.59 -2.38
CA GLU A 58 4.35 -7.45 -3.20
C GLU A 58 5.46 -6.40 -3.10
N LEU A 59 5.75 -5.73 -4.22
CA LEU A 59 6.87 -4.79 -4.31
C LEU A 59 6.63 -3.70 -5.36
N ASP A 60 7.32 -2.58 -5.18
CA ASP A 60 7.18 -1.38 -6.03
C ASP A 60 8.41 -1.21 -6.95
N VAL A 61 8.25 -1.16 -8.27
CA VAL A 61 9.37 -0.99 -9.22
C VAL A 61 9.45 0.43 -9.78
N ARG A 62 10.67 0.96 -9.75
CA ARG A 62 11.14 2.16 -10.44
C ARG A 62 12.46 1.87 -11.15
N PHE A 63 13.06 2.91 -11.74
CA PHE A 63 14.33 2.82 -12.45
C PHE A 63 15.30 3.88 -11.93
N ASP A 64 16.56 3.50 -11.78
CA ASP A 64 17.63 4.41 -11.36
C ASP A 64 18.18 5.25 -12.54
N ALA A 65 19.21 6.05 -12.31
CA ALA A 65 19.80 6.92 -13.34
C ALA A 65 20.36 6.17 -14.58
N THR A 66 20.63 4.87 -14.46
CA THR A 66 21.10 4.00 -15.57
C THR A 66 19.95 3.29 -16.29
N GLY A 67 18.73 3.37 -15.75
CA GLY A 67 17.60 2.54 -16.20
C GLY A 67 17.53 1.16 -15.55
N THR A 68 18.40 0.86 -14.56
CA THR A 68 18.35 -0.41 -13.81
C THR A 68 17.04 -0.51 -13.02
N PRO A 69 16.32 -1.65 -13.05
CA PRO A 69 15.11 -1.85 -12.24
C PRO A 69 15.44 -1.91 -10.74
N VAL A 70 14.77 -1.08 -9.95
CA VAL A 70 15.01 -0.92 -8.50
C VAL A 70 13.71 -0.90 -7.72
N VAL A 71 13.74 -1.40 -6.48
CA VAL A 71 12.54 -1.60 -5.67
C VAL A 71 12.32 -0.41 -4.74
N LEU A 72 11.39 0.49 -5.10
CA LEU A 72 11.14 1.75 -4.41
C LEU A 72 9.72 2.30 -4.68
N HIS A 73 8.94 2.55 -3.63
CA HIS A 73 7.59 3.12 -3.77
C HIS A 73 7.56 4.51 -4.38
N ASP A 74 8.35 5.44 -3.84
CA ASP A 74 8.24 6.87 -4.14
C ASP A 74 9.19 7.31 -5.26
N ALA A 75 8.82 8.37 -5.97
CA ALA A 75 9.67 8.92 -7.04
C ALA A 75 10.99 9.49 -6.50
N THR A 76 11.04 9.83 -5.21
CA THR A 76 12.23 10.29 -4.47
C THR A 76 12.58 9.33 -3.34
N VAL A 77 13.83 9.36 -2.90
CA VAL A 77 14.34 8.46 -1.85
C VAL A 77 14.11 9.00 -0.42
N ASP A 78 13.65 10.26 -0.33
CA ASP A 78 13.63 11.14 0.85
C ASP A 78 12.88 10.62 2.10
N ARG A 79 12.13 9.52 1.98
CA ARG A 79 11.34 8.92 3.07
C ARG A 79 12.01 7.71 3.72
N ILE A 80 12.99 7.10 3.04
CA ILE A 80 13.62 5.84 3.46
C ILE A 80 15.15 5.89 3.42
N SER A 81 15.75 7.05 3.14
CA SER A 81 17.17 7.21 2.84
C SER A 81 17.71 8.53 3.40
N PRO A 82 18.98 8.57 3.86
CA PRO A 82 19.66 9.81 4.22
C PRO A 82 20.01 10.69 3.01
N ARG A 83 19.78 10.22 1.77
CA ARG A 83 19.89 11.02 0.55
C ARG A 83 18.59 11.78 0.26
N THR A 84 18.62 12.70 -0.70
CA THR A 84 17.43 13.49 -1.08
C THR A 84 17.42 13.77 -2.58
N GLY A 85 16.28 13.56 -3.23
CA GLY A 85 16.05 13.74 -4.65
C GLY A 85 15.42 12.53 -5.34
N PRO A 86 15.02 12.67 -6.61
CA PRO A 86 14.44 11.58 -7.39
C PRO A 86 15.43 10.44 -7.63
N ILE A 87 14.94 9.20 -7.62
CA ILE A 87 15.76 7.98 -7.82
C ILE A 87 16.56 8.01 -9.13
N THR A 88 16.02 8.66 -10.16
CA THR A 88 16.66 8.89 -11.48
C THR A 88 17.88 9.81 -11.45
N ARG A 89 18.32 10.32 -10.29
CA ARG A 89 19.59 11.02 -10.10
C ARG A 89 20.69 10.17 -9.47
N PHE A 90 20.39 8.92 -9.11
CA PHE A 90 21.34 8.02 -8.46
C PHE A 90 21.53 6.77 -9.32
N THR A 91 22.77 6.33 -9.48
CA THR A 91 23.07 4.93 -9.79
C THR A 91 23.04 4.16 -8.49
N THR A 92 22.52 2.94 -8.50
CA THR A 92 22.54 2.04 -7.34
C THR A 92 23.96 1.57 -6.99
N PRO A 93 24.24 1.23 -5.72
CA PRO A 93 23.32 1.22 -4.58
C PRO A 93 22.97 2.61 -4.02
N VAL A 94 21.77 2.72 -3.45
CA VAL A 94 21.35 3.87 -2.64
C VAL A 94 21.13 3.38 -1.20
N PRO A 95 21.80 3.94 -0.19
CA PRO A 95 21.64 3.50 1.21
C PRO A 95 20.25 3.88 1.76
N THR A 96 19.73 3.06 2.67
CA THR A 96 18.50 3.34 3.42
C THR A 96 18.78 3.75 4.87
N ASP A 97 17.79 4.32 5.56
CA ASP A 97 17.90 4.87 6.92
C ASP A 97 18.20 3.81 8.00
N ASP A 98 17.97 2.53 7.71
CA ASP A 98 18.26 1.37 8.55
C ASP A 98 19.63 0.73 8.28
N GLY A 99 20.40 1.26 7.32
CA GLY A 99 21.73 0.76 6.95
C GLY A 99 21.76 -0.29 5.84
N GLN A 100 20.59 -0.70 5.32
CA GLN A 100 20.50 -1.49 4.08
C GLN A 100 20.71 -0.60 2.83
N VAL A 101 20.35 -1.12 1.66
CA VAL A 101 20.28 -0.38 0.40
C VAL A 101 18.96 -0.63 -0.31
N VAL A 102 18.51 0.32 -1.13
CA VAL A 102 17.44 0.14 -2.11
C VAL A 102 17.87 -0.98 -3.08
N PRO A 103 17.20 -2.15 -3.10
CA PRO A 103 17.66 -3.29 -3.87
C PRO A 103 17.26 -3.17 -5.34
N THR A 104 17.96 -3.90 -6.21
CA THR A 104 17.52 -4.12 -7.59
C THR A 104 16.40 -5.16 -7.64
N LEU A 105 15.55 -5.12 -8.67
CA LEU A 105 14.48 -6.11 -8.85
C LEU A 105 15.05 -7.54 -8.91
N ARG A 106 16.11 -7.74 -9.69
CA ARG A 106 16.91 -8.98 -9.72
C ARG A 106 17.32 -9.49 -8.34
N ALA A 107 17.71 -8.62 -7.41
CA ALA A 107 18.14 -9.05 -6.07
C ALA A 107 16.96 -9.63 -5.26
N VAL A 108 15.78 -9.01 -5.34
CA VAL A 108 14.58 -9.53 -4.65
C VAL A 108 14.06 -10.82 -5.31
N TYR A 109 14.06 -10.91 -6.64
CA TYR A 109 13.74 -12.17 -7.35
C TYR A 109 14.77 -13.28 -7.06
N ALA A 110 16.05 -12.95 -6.85
CA ALA A 110 17.09 -13.90 -6.45
C ALA A 110 16.97 -14.35 -4.98
N ALA A 111 16.38 -13.53 -4.10
CA ALA A 111 16.08 -13.87 -2.71
C ALA A 111 14.80 -14.71 -2.56
N ALA A 112 13.89 -14.68 -3.54
CA ALA A 112 12.61 -15.38 -3.49
C ALA A 112 12.76 -16.92 -3.39
N PRO A 113 12.17 -17.57 -2.37
CA PRO A 113 12.10 -19.02 -2.28
C PRO A 113 11.37 -19.66 -3.48
N PRO A 114 11.67 -20.94 -3.81
CA PRO A 114 10.92 -21.68 -4.82
C PRO A 114 9.42 -21.73 -4.47
N GLY A 115 8.56 -21.41 -5.45
CA GLY A 115 7.10 -21.43 -5.27
C GLY A 115 6.48 -20.13 -4.73
N THR A 116 7.25 -19.12 -4.35
CA THR A 116 6.73 -17.77 -4.06
C THR A 116 6.00 -17.18 -5.27
N HIS A 117 5.04 -16.28 -5.04
CA HIS A 117 4.45 -15.41 -6.07
C HIS A 117 4.86 -13.97 -5.78
N VAL A 118 5.45 -13.24 -6.74
CA VAL A 118 5.74 -11.80 -6.60
C VAL A 118 4.77 -10.95 -7.41
N LEU A 119 4.13 -10.00 -6.72
CA LEU A 119 3.27 -8.96 -7.31
C LEU A 119 4.12 -7.70 -7.51
N THR A 120 4.45 -7.40 -8.76
CA THR A 120 5.44 -6.39 -9.14
C THR A 120 4.72 -5.15 -9.67
N GLU A 121 4.59 -4.09 -8.87
CA GLU A 121 3.93 -2.84 -9.30
C GLU A 121 4.88 -1.90 -10.04
N LEU A 122 4.68 -1.73 -11.34
CA LEU A 122 5.36 -0.71 -12.15
C LEU A 122 4.80 0.68 -11.83
N LYS A 123 5.56 1.48 -11.06
CA LYS A 123 5.17 2.85 -10.65
C LYS A 123 5.30 3.90 -11.76
N VAL A 124 5.87 3.54 -12.90
CA VAL A 124 6.03 4.35 -14.11
C VAL A 124 5.95 3.44 -15.33
N THR A 125 5.57 3.99 -16.49
CA THR A 125 5.68 3.27 -17.76
C THR A 125 7.16 3.11 -18.14
N PRO A 126 7.69 1.89 -18.28
CA PRO A 126 9.08 1.67 -18.70
C PRO A 126 9.32 2.09 -20.16
N THR A 127 10.54 2.57 -20.45
CA THR A 127 11.06 2.70 -21.83
C THR A 127 11.36 1.32 -22.44
N PRO A 128 11.58 1.19 -23.77
CA PRO A 128 11.91 -0.10 -24.38
C PRO A 128 13.14 -0.80 -23.77
N ALA A 129 14.17 -0.03 -23.39
CA ALA A 129 15.35 -0.58 -22.71
C ALA A 129 15.04 -1.04 -21.27
N GLN A 130 14.19 -0.30 -20.55
CA GLN A 130 13.75 -0.68 -19.21
C GLN A 130 12.81 -1.91 -19.22
N TRP A 131 11.97 -2.05 -20.25
CA TRP A 131 11.21 -3.29 -20.49
C TRP A 131 12.12 -4.49 -20.72
N ALA A 132 13.16 -4.35 -21.54
CA ALA A 132 14.15 -5.41 -21.76
C ALA A 132 14.89 -5.78 -20.47
N ALA A 133 15.19 -4.80 -19.60
CA ALA A 133 15.79 -5.06 -18.29
C ALA A 133 14.83 -5.80 -17.34
N VAL A 134 13.55 -5.42 -17.29
CA VAL A 134 12.53 -6.14 -16.50
C VAL A 134 12.29 -7.56 -17.02
N ALA A 135 12.29 -7.75 -18.35
CA ALA A 135 12.23 -9.08 -18.96
C ALA A 135 13.45 -9.93 -18.57
N ALA A 136 14.67 -9.40 -18.71
CA ALA A 136 15.89 -10.11 -18.34
C ALA A 136 15.94 -10.49 -16.85
N ASP A 137 15.45 -9.64 -15.94
CA ASP A 137 15.34 -9.96 -14.52
C ASP A 137 14.32 -11.09 -14.25
N ILE A 138 13.22 -11.16 -15.03
CA ILE A 138 12.26 -12.28 -14.97
C ILE A 138 12.87 -13.56 -15.56
N ASP A 139 13.48 -13.50 -16.73
CA ASP A 139 14.01 -14.68 -17.45
C ASP A 139 15.23 -15.29 -16.75
N ALA A 140 16.06 -14.48 -16.08
CA ALA A 140 17.19 -14.95 -15.27
C ALA A 140 16.75 -15.73 -14.00
N THR A 141 15.47 -15.70 -13.65
CA THR A 141 14.91 -16.23 -12.40
C THR A 141 14.54 -17.72 -12.54
N VAL A 142 15.55 -18.54 -12.88
CA VAL A 142 15.43 -19.97 -13.22
C VAL A 142 14.82 -20.80 -12.09
N GLY A 143 13.64 -21.39 -12.34
CA GLY A 143 12.94 -22.30 -11.41
C GLY A 143 12.28 -21.61 -10.21
N ARG A 144 12.06 -20.29 -10.28
CA ARG A 144 11.74 -19.40 -9.14
C ARG A 144 10.39 -18.65 -9.39
N PRO A 145 10.03 -17.55 -8.69
CA PRO A 145 8.63 -17.24 -8.42
C PRO A 145 7.74 -16.95 -9.64
N ALA A 146 6.45 -17.25 -9.50
CA ALA A 146 5.45 -16.72 -10.41
C ALA A 146 5.41 -15.18 -10.29
N VAL A 147 5.50 -14.46 -11.40
CA VAL A 147 5.45 -12.99 -11.42
C VAL A 147 4.09 -12.52 -11.93
N THR A 148 3.55 -11.46 -11.34
CA THR A 148 2.43 -10.70 -11.92
C THR A 148 2.80 -9.23 -11.99
N LEU A 149 2.87 -8.69 -13.21
CA LEU A 149 3.13 -7.27 -13.44
C LEU A 149 1.83 -6.48 -13.27
N MET A 150 1.86 -5.44 -12.45
CA MET A 150 0.69 -4.61 -12.16
C MET A 150 1.01 -3.12 -12.16
N SER A 151 0.00 -2.27 -12.29
CA SER A 151 0.14 -0.82 -12.14
C SER A 151 -1.23 -0.18 -11.91
N PHE A 152 -1.25 1.06 -11.41
CA PHE A 152 -2.43 1.92 -11.45
C PHE A 152 -2.74 2.43 -12.86
N ASP A 153 -1.73 2.49 -13.74
CA ASP A 153 -1.90 2.92 -15.11
C ASP A 153 -2.22 1.74 -16.04
N ARG A 154 -3.38 1.84 -16.70
CA ARG A 154 -3.84 0.87 -17.69
C ARG A 154 -2.92 0.80 -18.91
N THR A 155 -2.27 1.91 -19.31
CA THR A 155 -1.41 1.91 -20.50
C THR A 155 -0.13 1.12 -20.24
N THR A 156 0.45 1.26 -19.04
CA THR A 156 1.58 0.46 -18.54
C THR A 156 1.21 -1.02 -18.43
N VAL A 157 0.00 -1.35 -17.94
CA VAL A 157 -0.48 -2.75 -17.89
C VAL A 157 -0.66 -3.35 -19.28
N LEU A 158 -1.18 -2.60 -20.26
CA LEU A 158 -1.28 -3.06 -21.65
C LEU A 158 0.10 -3.19 -22.31
N ALA A 159 1.00 -2.21 -22.08
CA ALA A 159 2.37 -2.24 -22.59
C ALA A 159 3.15 -3.44 -22.07
N ALA A 160 2.95 -3.85 -20.81
CA ALA A 160 3.56 -5.06 -20.25
C ALA A 160 3.27 -6.32 -21.08
N ARG A 161 2.01 -6.47 -21.53
CA ARG A 161 1.58 -7.64 -22.31
C ARG A 161 2.17 -7.68 -23.72
N THR A 162 2.53 -6.51 -24.27
CA THR A 162 3.20 -6.37 -25.58
C THR A 162 4.71 -6.52 -25.46
N ALA A 163 5.32 -5.95 -24.42
CA ALA A 163 6.76 -5.94 -24.21
C ALA A 163 7.28 -7.27 -23.65
N ILE A 164 6.47 -7.98 -22.87
CA ILE A 164 6.80 -9.28 -22.26
C ILE A 164 5.65 -10.27 -22.57
N PRO A 165 5.59 -10.82 -23.79
CA PRO A 165 4.49 -11.70 -24.21
C PRO A 165 4.31 -12.90 -23.29
N GLY A 166 3.05 -13.16 -22.89
CA GLY A 166 2.72 -14.24 -21.96
C GLY A 166 2.78 -13.87 -20.47
N THR A 167 3.29 -12.68 -20.11
CA THR A 167 3.29 -12.23 -18.71
C THR A 167 1.88 -12.17 -18.11
N VAL A 168 1.73 -12.61 -16.85
CA VAL A 168 0.50 -12.41 -16.09
C VAL A 168 0.41 -10.95 -15.65
N THR A 169 -0.76 -10.35 -15.81
CA THR A 169 -1.00 -8.94 -15.44
C THR A 169 -2.18 -8.72 -14.51
N ALA A 170 -2.16 -7.60 -13.81
CA ALA A 170 -3.27 -7.12 -12.98
C ALA A 170 -3.41 -5.59 -13.01
N LEU A 171 -4.63 -5.08 -12.85
CA LEU A 171 -4.88 -3.65 -12.63
C LEU A 171 -4.89 -3.33 -11.13
N VAL A 172 -4.13 -2.34 -10.68
CA VAL A 172 -4.26 -1.72 -9.35
C VAL A 172 -5.22 -0.54 -9.44
N HIS A 173 -6.12 -0.37 -8.47
CA HIS A 173 -7.09 0.71 -8.51
C HIS A 173 -7.54 1.20 -7.12
N ASN A 174 -7.59 2.53 -7.00
CA ASN A 174 -7.95 3.30 -5.79
C ASN A 174 -9.48 3.29 -5.52
N ALA A 175 -10.07 4.45 -5.22
CA ALA A 175 -11.51 4.62 -5.05
C ALA A 175 -12.27 4.50 -6.38
N GLY A 176 -13.60 4.38 -6.28
CA GLY A 176 -14.50 4.24 -7.43
C GLY A 176 -14.84 2.80 -7.78
N HIS A 177 -15.73 2.65 -8.77
CA HIS A 177 -16.13 1.39 -9.37
C HIS A 177 -15.69 1.36 -10.83
N LEU A 178 -15.11 0.24 -11.25
CA LEU A 178 -14.97 -0.13 -12.65
C LEU A 178 -15.80 -1.41 -12.86
N PRO A 179 -16.57 -1.52 -13.94
CA PRO A 179 -17.28 -2.74 -14.28
C PRO A 179 -16.28 -3.77 -14.88
N PRO A 180 -16.57 -5.08 -14.85
CA PRO A 180 -15.59 -6.11 -15.18
C PRO A 180 -14.97 -6.01 -16.58
N GLU A 181 -15.76 -5.59 -17.58
CA GLU A 181 -15.31 -5.41 -18.97
C GLU A 181 -14.23 -4.33 -19.13
N ALA A 182 -14.12 -3.40 -18.18
CA ALA A 182 -13.04 -2.41 -18.13
C ALA A 182 -11.76 -2.92 -17.43
N VAL A 183 -11.77 -4.17 -16.93
CA VAL A 183 -10.68 -4.80 -16.17
C VAL A 183 -10.17 -6.07 -16.85
N ILE A 184 -11.06 -6.91 -17.40
CA ILE A 184 -10.73 -8.17 -18.10
C ILE A 184 -9.64 -8.00 -19.19
N PRO A 185 -9.62 -6.95 -20.03
CA PRO A 185 -8.55 -6.74 -21.01
C PRO A 185 -7.15 -6.51 -20.40
N LEU A 186 -7.10 -6.16 -19.12
CA LEU A 186 -5.89 -5.78 -18.38
C LEU A 186 -5.34 -6.94 -17.53
N GLY A 187 -6.09 -8.03 -17.35
CA GLY A 187 -5.61 -9.20 -16.61
C GLY A 187 -6.72 -10.01 -15.94
N THR A 188 -6.31 -11.10 -15.30
CA THR A 188 -7.20 -12.02 -14.55
C THR A 188 -7.37 -11.64 -13.07
N SER A 189 -6.62 -10.65 -12.60
CA SER A 189 -6.62 -10.21 -11.20
C SER A 189 -6.85 -8.69 -11.09
N PHE A 190 -7.62 -8.28 -10.10
CA PHE A 190 -7.95 -6.88 -9.82
C PHE A 190 -7.57 -6.51 -8.39
N VAL A 191 -6.69 -5.53 -8.24
CA VAL A 191 -6.07 -5.16 -6.96
C VAL A 191 -6.71 -3.86 -6.45
N LYS A 192 -7.61 -3.97 -5.48
CA LYS A 192 -8.52 -2.88 -5.06
C LYS A 192 -8.26 -2.36 -3.65
N ALA A 193 -8.33 -1.04 -3.52
CA ALA A 193 -8.29 -0.37 -2.23
C ALA A 193 -9.40 -0.93 -1.31
N HIS A 194 -9.02 -1.47 -0.16
CA HIS A 194 -9.87 -2.31 0.70
C HIS A 194 -11.15 -1.63 1.19
N GLY A 195 -11.12 -0.31 1.41
CA GLY A 195 -12.32 0.49 1.74
C GLY A 195 -13.31 0.66 0.58
N SER A 196 -12.91 0.36 -0.66
CA SER A 196 -13.78 0.39 -1.84
C SER A 196 -14.41 -0.96 -2.19
N ILE A 197 -13.97 -2.04 -1.55
CA ILE A 197 -14.52 -3.39 -1.71
C ILE A 197 -15.77 -3.52 -0.82
N THR A 198 -16.92 -3.75 -1.46
CA THR A 198 -18.19 -4.08 -0.82
C THR A 198 -18.69 -5.42 -1.37
N ALA A 199 -19.53 -6.12 -0.60
CA ALA A 199 -20.09 -7.42 -0.99
C ALA A 199 -20.66 -7.43 -2.43
N ALA A 200 -21.50 -6.45 -2.77
CA ALA A 200 -22.09 -6.31 -4.10
C ALA A 200 -21.03 -6.15 -5.21
N ARG A 201 -20.03 -5.26 -5.01
CA ARG A 201 -18.97 -5.04 -6.00
C ARG A 201 -18.06 -6.26 -6.16
N ALA A 202 -17.70 -6.91 -5.05
CA ALA A 202 -16.91 -8.13 -5.07
C ALA A 202 -17.65 -9.25 -5.81
N ALA A 203 -18.94 -9.45 -5.54
CA ALA A 203 -19.77 -10.40 -6.28
C ALA A 203 -19.76 -10.12 -7.79
N THR A 204 -19.88 -8.85 -8.22
CA THR A 204 -19.79 -8.47 -9.65
C THR A 204 -18.45 -8.85 -10.28
N TRP A 205 -17.32 -8.58 -9.61
CA TRP A 205 -15.99 -8.89 -10.16
C TRP A 205 -15.72 -10.41 -10.16
N ARG A 206 -16.06 -11.12 -9.08
CA ARG A 206 -15.90 -12.58 -8.98
C ARG A 206 -16.78 -13.35 -9.97
N ALA A 207 -18.01 -12.93 -10.18
CA ALA A 207 -18.92 -13.54 -11.16
C ALA A 207 -18.43 -13.39 -12.62
N ALA A 208 -17.57 -12.41 -12.88
CA ALA A 208 -16.89 -12.22 -14.15
C ALA A 208 -15.52 -12.93 -14.24
N GLY A 209 -15.18 -13.80 -13.27
CA GLY A 209 -13.96 -14.60 -13.27
C GLY A 209 -12.69 -13.87 -12.80
N LEU A 210 -12.79 -12.63 -12.32
CA LEU A 210 -11.64 -11.87 -11.80
C LEU A 210 -11.28 -12.34 -10.40
N LYS A 211 -9.99 -12.66 -10.17
CA LYS A 211 -9.42 -12.70 -8.81
C LYS A 211 -9.46 -11.28 -8.23
N LEU A 212 -9.80 -11.14 -6.95
CA LEU A 212 -9.89 -9.86 -6.27
C LEU A 212 -8.88 -9.83 -5.11
N TYR A 213 -7.88 -8.96 -5.18
CA TYR A 213 -6.91 -8.75 -4.09
C TYR A 213 -7.20 -7.43 -3.38
N ALA A 214 -7.11 -7.41 -2.04
CA ALA A 214 -7.34 -6.21 -1.24
C ALA A 214 -6.04 -5.58 -0.73
N TRP A 215 -5.91 -4.26 -0.84
CA TRP A 215 -4.76 -3.49 -0.30
C TRP A 215 -5.22 -2.20 0.42
N THR A 216 -4.57 -1.70 1.46
CA THR A 216 -3.69 -2.39 2.42
C THR A 216 -4.42 -2.46 3.77
N PRO A 217 -5.29 -3.47 4.01
CA PRO A 217 -5.99 -3.62 5.28
C PRO A 217 -5.03 -4.20 6.33
N ASN A 218 -4.92 -3.57 7.50
CA ASN A 218 -3.87 -3.86 8.49
C ASN A 218 -4.42 -4.22 9.89
N GLY A 219 -5.66 -4.72 9.96
CA GLY A 219 -6.28 -5.10 11.22
C GLY A 219 -7.49 -6.02 11.07
N ALA A 220 -7.74 -6.80 12.12
CA ALA A 220 -8.70 -7.90 12.16
C ALA A 220 -10.14 -7.54 11.74
N ALA A 221 -10.58 -6.30 11.91
CA ALA A 221 -11.90 -5.85 11.49
C ALA A 221 -12.04 -5.86 9.95
N ASP A 222 -11.07 -5.28 9.24
CA ASP A 222 -11.06 -5.30 7.78
C ASP A 222 -10.73 -6.68 7.23
N TRP A 223 -9.80 -7.42 7.85
CA TRP A 223 -9.51 -8.81 7.46
C TRP A 223 -10.77 -9.68 7.51
N SER A 224 -11.54 -9.63 8.62
CA SER A 224 -12.82 -10.36 8.75
C SER A 224 -13.88 -9.90 7.74
N ARG A 225 -13.91 -8.59 7.43
CA ARG A 225 -14.84 -7.99 6.46
C ARG A 225 -14.55 -8.40 5.01
N LEU A 226 -13.28 -8.66 4.68
CA LEU A 226 -12.80 -8.92 3.32
C LEU A 226 -12.63 -10.40 3.02
N GLN A 227 -12.33 -11.23 4.04
CA GLN A 227 -12.13 -12.67 3.97
C GLN A 227 -13.06 -13.43 2.98
N PRO A 228 -14.40 -13.29 3.02
CA PRO A 228 -15.28 -14.04 2.11
C PRO A 228 -15.38 -13.48 0.68
N TRP A 229 -14.61 -12.45 0.33
CA TRP A 229 -14.73 -11.72 -0.95
C TRP A 229 -13.45 -11.69 -1.79
N VAL A 230 -12.28 -11.97 -1.21
CA VAL A 230 -10.97 -11.70 -1.81
C VAL A 230 -10.13 -12.98 -1.89
N ASP A 231 -9.25 -13.08 -2.89
CA ASP A 231 -8.38 -14.24 -3.14
C ASP A 231 -6.98 -14.06 -2.54
N ALA A 232 -6.60 -12.82 -2.19
CA ALA A 232 -5.40 -12.50 -1.43
C ALA A 232 -5.57 -11.17 -0.67
N VAL A 233 -4.79 -11.00 0.40
CA VAL A 233 -4.74 -9.77 1.21
C VAL A 233 -3.32 -9.20 1.19
N ILE A 234 -3.12 -8.14 0.41
CA ILE A 234 -1.88 -7.35 0.41
C ILE A 234 -1.89 -6.48 1.67
N THR A 235 -1.00 -6.77 2.62
CA THR A 235 -0.99 -6.11 3.93
C THR A 235 0.43 -5.76 4.35
N ASP A 236 0.58 -4.62 5.06
CA ASP A 236 1.80 -4.25 5.78
C ASP A 236 2.15 -5.27 6.88
N ARG A 237 1.16 -6.10 7.26
CA ARG A 237 1.19 -6.96 8.44
C ARG A 237 0.98 -8.44 8.11
N PRO A 238 1.81 -9.05 7.25
CA PRO A 238 1.56 -10.39 6.72
C PRO A 238 1.70 -11.48 7.78
N ILE A 239 2.58 -11.31 8.78
CA ILE A 239 2.77 -12.30 9.85
C ILE A 239 1.60 -12.22 10.84
N ALA A 240 1.21 -11.02 11.25
CA ALA A 240 0.03 -10.83 12.09
C ALA A 240 -1.28 -11.25 11.39
N TYR A 241 -1.35 -11.12 10.06
CA TYR A 241 -2.44 -11.70 9.27
C TYR A 241 -2.41 -13.22 9.29
N ALA A 242 -1.25 -13.85 9.04
CA ALA A 242 -1.11 -15.31 9.05
C ALA A 242 -1.51 -15.91 10.42
N GLN A 243 -1.10 -15.28 11.52
CA GLN A 243 -1.52 -15.65 12.88
C GLN A 243 -3.04 -15.48 13.09
N TRP A 244 -3.62 -14.37 12.61
CA TRP A 244 -5.06 -14.11 12.67
C TRP A 244 -5.87 -15.10 11.81
N ALA A 245 -5.30 -15.59 10.72
CA ALA A 245 -5.87 -16.55 9.77
C ALA A 245 -5.81 -18.00 10.29
N ALA A 246 -4.69 -18.41 10.90
CA ALA A 246 -4.49 -19.78 11.39
C ALA A 246 -5.55 -20.22 12.41
N GLY A 247 -6.09 -19.28 13.21
CA GLY A 247 -7.19 -19.53 14.15
C GLY A 247 -8.60 -19.59 13.54
N ARG A 248 -8.75 -19.72 12.21
CA ARG A 248 -10.05 -19.59 11.49
C ARG A 248 -10.31 -20.73 10.52
N SER A 249 -10.83 -21.85 11.04
CA SER A 249 -11.44 -22.89 10.22
C SER A 249 -12.71 -22.39 9.51
N CYS A 250 -13.00 -22.94 8.33
CA CYS A 250 -14.32 -22.82 7.71
C CYS A 250 -15.30 -23.71 8.50
N PRO A 251 -16.61 -23.39 8.50
CA PRO A 251 -17.62 -24.45 8.44
C PRO A 251 -17.33 -25.30 7.19
N GLY A 252 -17.27 -26.63 7.33
CA GLY A 252 -17.24 -27.52 6.17
C GLY A 252 -18.47 -27.31 5.27
N PRO A 253 -18.49 -27.87 4.05
CA PRO A 253 -19.69 -27.86 3.22
C PRO A 253 -20.86 -28.46 4.03
N THR A 254 -21.86 -27.64 4.34
CA THR A 254 -23.01 -28.09 5.13
C THR A 254 -23.95 -28.90 4.26
N ASP A 255 -23.91 -30.23 4.41
CA ASP A 255 -24.90 -31.15 3.88
C ASP A 255 -26.29 -30.73 4.38
N GLY A 256 -27.08 -30.09 3.51
CA GLY A 256 -28.34 -29.46 3.88
C GLY A 256 -28.79 -28.32 2.94
N ALA A 257 -27.87 -27.73 2.18
CA ALA A 257 -28.21 -26.78 1.11
C ALA A 257 -28.79 -27.52 -0.13
N ALA A 258 -30.03 -28.01 0.00
CA ALA A 258 -30.73 -28.75 -1.05
C ALA A 258 -30.82 -27.92 -2.35
N ARG A 259 -30.29 -28.47 -3.45
CA ARG A 259 -30.38 -27.85 -4.77
C ARG A 259 -31.85 -27.76 -5.22
N PRO A 260 -32.40 -26.57 -5.52
CA PRO A 260 -33.65 -26.50 -6.28
C PRO A 260 -33.44 -27.15 -7.65
N GLY A 261 -34.37 -28.00 -8.06
CA GLY A 261 -34.22 -28.86 -9.24
C GLY A 261 -34.01 -28.08 -10.55
N GLY A 262 -33.09 -28.57 -11.39
CA GLY A 262 -32.79 -27.94 -12.68
C GLY A 262 -33.92 -28.11 -13.69
N ALA A 263 -34.69 -27.06 -13.93
CA ALA A 263 -35.61 -26.98 -15.06
C ALA A 263 -34.83 -26.68 -16.36
N LEU A 264 -34.90 -27.60 -17.33
CA LEU A 264 -34.25 -27.46 -18.63
C LEU A 264 -34.93 -26.38 -19.48
N TYR A 265 -34.26 -25.25 -19.69
CA TYR A 265 -34.70 -24.23 -20.65
C TYR A 265 -34.13 -24.50 -22.06
N SER A 266 -34.94 -25.10 -22.92
CA SER A 266 -34.67 -25.18 -24.36
C SER A 266 -35.10 -23.88 -25.05
N LEU A 267 -34.16 -23.18 -25.68
CA LEU A 267 -34.46 -22.02 -26.52
C LEU A 267 -35.01 -22.46 -27.88
N ARG A 268 -36.29 -22.19 -28.16
CA ARG A 268 -36.88 -22.15 -29.51
C ARG A 268 -37.81 -20.95 -29.66
N HIS A 269 -37.89 -20.40 -30.87
CA HIS A 269 -38.61 -19.16 -31.16
C HIS A 269 -40.14 -19.30 -31.08
N ALA A 270 -40.81 -18.20 -30.71
CA ALA A 270 -42.21 -17.94 -31.02
C ALA A 270 -42.38 -16.50 -31.53
N ARG A 271 -43.38 -16.25 -32.39
CA ARG A 271 -43.70 -14.93 -32.97
C ARG A 271 -44.92 -14.29 -32.27
N ARG A 272 -45.01 -12.96 -32.40
CA ARG A 272 -46.16 -12.06 -32.12
C ARG A 272 -47.54 -12.72 -31.92
N ARG A 273 -48.26 -12.31 -30.87
CA ARG A 273 -49.66 -11.81 -30.99
C ARG A 273 -50.08 -10.96 -29.77
N SER A 274 -51.28 -10.41 -29.84
CA SER A 274 -51.74 -9.16 -29.22
C SER A 274 -52.76 -9.32 -28.07
N GLY A 275 -52.86 -8.26 -27.25
CA GLY A 275 -53.97 -7.97 -26.33
C GLY A 275 -53.72 -8.33 -24.86
N SER A 276 -54.44 -7.78 -23.86
CA SER A 276 -55.24 -6.54 -23.78
C SER A 276 -55.89 -6.49 -22.38
N GLU A 277 -55.88 -5.33 -21.70
CA GLU A 277 -56.69 -5.05 -20.49
C GLU A 277 -56.43 -5.93 -19.23
N ALA A 278 -56.90 -5.61 -18.02
CA ALA A 278 -57.01 -4.29 -17.34
C ALA A 278 -57.22 -4.48 -15.81
N ALA A 279 -57.13 -3.36 -15.07
CA ALA A 279 -57.93 -3.04 -13.87
C ALA A 279 -57.64 -3.68 -12.48
N ARG A 280 -57.31 -2.76 -11.54
CA ARG A 280 -57.92 -2.55 -10.19
C ARG A 280 -57.48 -3.34 -8.95
N GLN A 281 -57.09 -2.53 -7.94
CA GLN A 281 -57.48 -2.59 -6.50
C GLN A 281 -56.96 -3.78 -5.65
N GLY A 282 -56.69 -3.66 -4.35
CA GLY A 282 -56.72 -2.50 -3.44
C GLY A 282 -56.62 -2.93 -1.97
N ARG A 283 -56.54 -1.97 -1.02
CA ARG A 283 -56.32 -2.14 0.46
C ARG A 283 -54.90 -2.63 0.81
N SER A 284 -54.11 -2.05 1.71
CA SER A 284 -54.28 -1.35 3.02
C SER A 284 -54.15 -2.29 4.25
N GLY A 285 -53.05 -2.13 5.02
CA GLY A 285 -52.63 -3.07 6.06
C GLY A 285 -51.75 -2.43 7.15
N ARG A 286 -52.38 -1.61 7.99
CA ARG A 286 -52.04 -1.12 9.36
C ARG A 286 -50.57 -1.01 9.83
N ARG A 287 -50.29 0.16 10.43
CA ARG A 287 -49.13 0.49 11.28
C ARG A 287 -48.89 -0.52 12.41
N ALA A 288 -47.62 -0.70 12.78
CA ALA A 288 -47.19 -1.11 14.13
C ALA A 288 -46.46 0.07 14.82
N ALA A 289 -46.40 0.09 16.15
CA ALA A 289 -45.97 1.25 16.94
C ALA A 289 -44.47 1.28 17.28
N MET A 290 -43.94 2.47 17.54
CA MET A 290 -42.58 2.68 18.07
C MET A 290 -42.53 2.47 19.58
N ALA A 291 -41.44 1.89 20.07
CA ALA A 291 -41.04 1.93 21.48
C ALA A 291 -39.66 2.62 21.61
N PRO A 292 -39.41 3.43 22.66
CA PRO A 292 -38.18 4.23 22.75
C PRO A 292 -36.98 3.45 23.29
N ALA A 293 -35.92 3.33 22.48
CA ALA A 293 -34.65 2.75 22.91
C ALA A 293 -33.89 3.73 23.84
N ARG A 294 -33.49 3.25 25.03
CA ARG A 294 -32.65 4.01 25.97
C ARG A 294 -31.19 4.09 25.47
N ARG A 295 -30.56 5.25 25.60
CA ARG A 295 -29.10 5.41 25.37
C ARG A 295 -28.31 4.97 26.60
N PRO A 296 -27.28 4.10 26.48
CA PRO A 296 -26.16 4.10 27.41
C PRO A 296 -25.20 5.26 27.07
N ALA A 297 -24.52 5.80 28.07
CA ALA A 297 -23.50 6.83 27.91
C ALA A 297 -22.11 6.28 28.28
N HIS A 298 -21.11 6.50 27.42
CA HIS A 298 -19.70 6.26 27.75
C HIS A 298 -18.85 7.49 27.44
N SER A 299 -18.30 8.07 28.51
CA SER A 299 -17.28 9.11 28.47
C SER A 299 -15.89 8.45 28.41
N GLY A 300 -15.01 8.94 27.52
CA GLY A 300 -13.74 8.25 27.21
C GLY A 300 -12.57 9.12 26.74
N HIS A 301 -12.63 10.45 26.93
CA HIS A 301 -11.55 11.33 26.49
C HIS A 301 -10.30 11.25 27.39
N ARG A 302 -9.37 10.34 27.06
CA ARG A 302 -8.00 10.42 27.58
C ARG A 302 -7.34 11.72 27.12
N ARG A 303 -6.93 12.57 28.08
CA ARG A 303 -6.14 13.78 27.78
C ARG A 303 -4.74 13.38 27.28
N LEU A 304 -4.26 14.03 26.21
CA LEU A 304 -2.90 13.85 25.72
C LEU A 304 -1.88 14.41 26.72
N GLY A 305 -0.89 13.59 27.09
CA GLY A 305 0.19 14.02 27.99
C GLY A 305 1.08 15.12 27.37
N PRO A 306 1.76 15.95 28.18
CA PRO A 306 2.45 17.15 27.71
C PRO A 306 3.58 16.87 26.70
N ARG A 307 4.19 15.67 26.70
CA ARG A 307 5.16 15.25 25.67
C ARG A 307 4.52 15.04 24.30
N ALA A 308 3.30 14.49 24.24
CA ALA A 308 2.56 14.30 22.98
C ALA A 308 2.08 15.64 22.40
N ALA A 309 1.55 16.53 23.24
CA ALA A 309 1.14 17.88 22.83
C ALA A 309 2.30 18.68 22.20
N ARG A 310 3.50 18.60 22.77
CA ARG A 310 4.72 19.24 22.20
C ARG A 310 5.11 18.64 20.85
N ARG A 311 5.04 17.32 20.66
CA ARG A 311 5.30 16.67 19.37
C ARG A 311 4.29 17.10 18.30
N LEU A 312 3.00 17.15 18.64
CA LEU A 312 1.93 17.55 17.72
C LEU A 312 2.07 19.02 17.28
N GLY A 313 2.33 19.93 18.22
CA GLY A 313 2.59 21.35 17.92
C GLY A 313 3.83 21.53 17.02
N GLY A 314 4.88 20.75 17.25
CA GLY A 314 6.07 20.71 16.38
C GLY A 314 5.84 20.12 14.99
N HIS A 315 4.71 19.43 14.77
CA HIS A 315 4.30 18.87 13.47
C HIS A 315 3.42 19.87 12.70
N LEU A 316 2.41 20.45 13.37
CA LEU A 316 1.58 21.53 12.81
C LEU A 316 2.41 22.76 12.41
N ALA A 317 3.41 23.14 13.22
CA ALA A 317 4.34 24.21 12.88
C ALA A 317 5.25 23.86 11.67
N ARG A 318 5.42 22.59 11.30
CA ARG A 318 6.11 22.20 10.05
C ARG A 318 5.17 22.28 8.85
N LEU A 319 3.94 21.76 8.96
CA LEU A 319 2.90 21.87 7.94
C LEU A 319 2.61 23.34 7.56
N ALA A 320 2.44 24.23 8.54
CA ALA A 320 2.22 25.66 8.29
C ALA A 320 3.41 26.33 7.56
N ARG A 321 4.65 25.89 7.80
CA ARG A 321 5.84 26.39 7.08
C ARG A 321 6.01 25.78 5.69
N GLY A 322 5.46 24.59 5.44
CA GLY A 322 5.33 24.05 4.09
C GLY A 322 4.36 24.89 3.26
N LEU A 323 3.12 25.04 3.76
CA LEU A 323 2.04 25.79 3.10
C LEU A 323 2.43 27.25 2.81
N ALA A 324 3.09 27.93 3.75
CA ALA A 324 3.58 29.29 3.54
C ALA A 324 4.67 29.40 2.45
N ARG A 325 5.52 28.37 2.28
CA ARG A 325 6.55 28.35 1.21
C ARG A 325 5.94 28.13 -0.17
N SER A 326 4.93 27.26 -0.29
CA SER A 326 4.19 27.06 -1.54
C SER A 326 3.31 28.26 -1.95
N ALA A 327 3.07 29.22 -1.06
CA ALA A 327 2.25 30.41 -1.30
C ALA A 327 3.05 31.72 -1.41
N GLY A 328 4.39 31.68 -1.38
CA GLY A 328 5.27 32.85 -1.57
C GLY A 328 5.28 33.91 -0.45
N ALA A 329 4.35 33.87 0.51
CA ALA A 329 4.13 34.92 1.50
C ALA A 329 5.08 34.86 2.70
N ARG A 330 5.67 36.00 3.09
CA ARG A 330 6.42 36.18 4.34
C ARG A 330 5.50 36.70 5.46
N VAL A 331 5.14 35.85 6.43
CA VAL A 331 4.34 36.24 7.61
C VAL A 331 5.25 36.52 8.83
N PRO A 332 5.14 37.67 9.52
CA PRO A 332 5.97 37.98 10.70
C PRO A 332 5.68 37.09 11.92
N ARG A 333 6.73 36.74 12.68
CA ARG A 333 6.66 35.80 13.84
C ARG A 333 5.71 36.20 14.99
N ARG A 334 5.25 37.45 15.09
CA ARG A 334 4.50 37.93 16.27
C ARG A 334 3.00 37.59 16.26
N GLU A 335 2.39 37.44 15.08
CA GLU A 335 0.92 37.37 14.95
C GLU A 335 0.33 35.96 15.18
N CYS A 336 1.07 34.89 14.86
CA CYS A 336 0.60 33.53 15.17
C CYS A 336 0.43 33.27 16.69
N LEU A 337 1.09 34.07 17.55
CA LEU A 337 1.05 33.91 19.01
C LEU A 337 -0.05 34.74 19.70
N SER A 338 -0.76 35.63 19.01
CA SER A 338 -1.99 36.24 19.52
C SER A 338 -3.19 35.33 19.24
N ALA A 339 -3.41 34.93 17.98
CA ALA A 339 -4.53 34.09 17.56
C ALA A 339 -4.67 32.80 18.39
N HIS A 340 -3.58 32.05 18.61
CA HIS A 340 -3.60 30.82 19.42
C HIS A 340 -3.96 31.06 20.91
N ARG A 341 -3.71 32.26 21.44
CA ARG A 341 -4.07 32.65 22.83
C ARG A 341 -5.45 33.28 22.95
N GLN A 342 -6.09 33.63 21.84
CA GLN A 342 -7.48 34.06 21.78
C GLN A 342 -8.40 32.84 21.70
N TRP A 343 -8.13 31.93 20.74
CA TRP A 343 -8.81 30.65 20.54
C TRP A 343 -8.93 29.79 21.82
N TRP A 344 -7.92 29.84 22.70
CA TRP A 344 -7.94 29.13 23.98
C TRP A 344 -8.83 29.76 25.07
N ARG A 345 -9.09 31.08 25.03
CA ARG A 345 -9.98 31.76 25.97
C ARG A 345 -11.44 31.52 25.59
N GLU A 346 -11.75 31.70 24.31
CA GLU A 346 -13.10 31.56 23.75
C GLU A 346 -13.67 30.14 23.92
N ARG A 347 -12.81 29.12 24.05
CA ARG A 347 -13.20 27.72 24.23
C ARG A 347 -13.23 27.24 25.69
N SER A 348 -12.92 28.12 26.65
CA SER A 348 -12.78 27.79 28.08
C SER A 348 -13.84 28.51 28.91
N GLY A 349 -15.09 28.07 28.80
CA GLY A 349 -16.24 28.75 29.39
C GLY A 349 -16.26 28.76 30.93
N GLY A 350 -16.11 29.95 31.51
CA GLY A 350 -16.76 30.37 32.76
C GLY A 350 -16.25 29.78 34.08
N SER A 351 -15.32 30.47 34.74
CA SER A 351 -15.62 31.16 36.01
C SER A 351 -14.41 31.96 36.52
N ALA A 352 -14.67 33.13 37.09
CA ALA A 352 -13.67 33.99 37.73
C ALA A 352 -14.30 34.69 38.95
N GLY A 353 -14.43 33.97 40.06
CA GLY A 353 -14.82 34.55 41.34
C GLY A 353 -13.66 35.34 41.96
N MET A 354 -13.98 36.40 42.69
CA MET A 354 -12.99 37.33 43.26
C MET A 354 -12.32 36.78 44.53
N GLY A 355 -11.02 37.03 44.68
CA GLY A 355 -10.23 36.83 45.90
C GLY A 355 -9.05 37.81 45.92
N ARG A 356 -8.62 38.29 47.10
CA ARG A 356 -7.68 39.44 47.23
C ARG A 356 -6.43 39.12 48.07
N HIS A 357 -5.39 39.96 47.88
CA HIS A 357 -4.26 40.23 48.81
C HIS A 357 -3.22 39.09 49.05
N ALA A 358 -1.96 39.34 49.41
CA ALA A 358 -1.09 40.55 49.35
C ALA A 358 0.43 40.18 49.54
N GLY A 359 1.34 41.16 49.36
CA GLY A 359 2.82 41.06 49.49
C GLY A 359 3.53 41.28 48.14
N ARG A 360 4.49 42.20 47.89
CA ARG A 360 5.68 42.71 48.62
C ARG A 360 6.72 41.60 48.88
N VAL A 361 8.04 41.79 48.68
CA VAL A 361 8.91 42.99 48.70
C VAL A 361 9.81 43.09 47.43
N ALA A 362 10.57 44.17 47.24
CA ALA A 362 11.44 44.46 46.08
C ALA A 362 12.95 44.44 46.44
N GLY A 363 13.82 44.53 45.41
CA GLY A 363 15.28 44.73 45.55
C GLY A 363 15.92 45.17 44.22
N ASP A 364 16.85 46.13 44.28
CA ASP A 364 17.43 46.88 43.14
C ASP A 364 18.92 46.52 42.88
N PRO A 365 19.48 46.65 41.65
CA PRO A 365 20.85 46.17 41.31
C PRO A 365 21.90 47.29 41.05
N ARG A 366 23.20 46.95 41.16
CA ARG A 366 24.47 47.67 40.76
C ARG A 366 25.66 46.78 41.21
N GLN A 367 26.93 46.75 40.75
CA GLN A 367 27.82 47.24 39.65
C GLN A 367 29.06 46.27 39.61
N GLY A 368 30.09 46.30 38.75
CA GLY A 368 30.51 47.15 37.60
C GLY A 368 30.72 46.32 36.31
N ALA A 369 31.57 46.63 35.31
CA ALA A 369 32.69 47.59 35.10
C ALA A 369 34.07 47.17 35.67
N VAL A 370 35.23 47.23 34.96
CA VAL A 370 35.59 47.57 33.53
C VAL A 370 37.08 47.12 33.24
N PRO A 371 37.67 47.17 32.01
CA PRO A 371 38.69 46.17 31.55
C PRO A 371 40.10 46.69 31.09
N GLY A 372 40.95 45.78 30.57
CA GLY A 372 42.19 46.05 29.79
C GLY A 372 43.15 44.83 29.77
N GLY A 373 44.03 44.58 28.79
CA GLY A 373 44.38 45.31 27.54
C GLY A 373 45.19 44.46 26.53
N ARG A 374 45.68 45.08 25.43
CA ARG A 374 46.44 44.47 24.29
C ARG A 374 47.97 44.34 24.65
N ARG A 375 48.94 43.86 23.83
CA ARG A 375 49.12 43.76 22.35
C ARG A 375 50.45 43.02 21.97
N THR A 376 50.57 42.39 20.77
CA THR A 376 51.82 42.16 19.92
C THR A 376 53.02 41.34 20.51
N ALA A 377 53.97 40.72 19.75
CA ALA A 377 54.13 40.27 18.34
C ALA A 377 55.42 39.38 18.16
N ASP A 378 55.69 38.87 16.94
CA ASP A 378 56.98 38.36 16.38
C ASP A 378 57.64 37.05 16.93
N ALA A 379 58.48 36.28 16.20
CA ALA A 379 58.71 36.12 14.74
C ALA A 379 59.60 34.90 14.32
N ARG A 380 59.33 34.32 13.13
CA ARG A 380 60.23 33.69 12.09
C ARG A 380 61.01 32.35 12.27
N ALA A 381 61.23 31.72 11.09
CA ALA A 381 62.22 30.69 10.66
C ALA A 381 62.05 29.21 11.12
N GLY A 382 62.41 28.18 10.32
CA GLY A 382 62.79 28.13 8.89
C GLY A 382 63.33 26.74 8.39
N GLY A 383 63.27 26.47 7.07
CA GLY A 383 63.81 25.27 6.35
C GLY A 383 62.72 24.41 5.66
N HIS A 384 62.65 24.07 4.34
CA HIS A 384 63.59 23.51 3.33
C HIS A 384 63.97 22.02 3.54
N LEU A 385 63.94 21.11 2.55
CA LEU A 385 63.37 21.01 1.17
C LEU A 385 63.20 19.49 0.79
N PRO A 386 62.57 19.11 -0.34
CA PRO A 386 62.42 17.71 -0.79
C PRO A 386 63.44 17.28 -1.87
N GLY A 387 63.44 15.97 -2.17
CA GLY A 387 64.06 15.31 -3.33
C GLY A 387 63.62 13.84 -3.38
N ASP A 388 63.72 13.10 -4.48
CA ASP A 388 64.13 13.49 -5.84
C ASP A 388 63.45 12.56 -6.88
N ALA A 389 63.59 12.86 -8.18
CA ALA A 389 63.04 12.07 -9.29
C ALA A 389 64.12 11.23 -10.02
N GLY A 390 63.71 10.18 -10.73
CA GLY A 390 64.59 9.35 -11.57
C GLY A 390 63.82 8.68 -12.70
N GLU A 391 64.37 8.71 -13.91
CA GLU A 391 63.72 8.27 -15.14
C GLU A 391 64.19 6.87 -15.60
N GLN A 392 63.26 6.08 -16.17
CA GLN A 392 63.27 5.41 -17.50
C GLN A 392 64.56 4.75 -18.08
N PRO A 393 64.47 3.97 -19.18
CA PRO A 393 63.46 2.97 -19.58
C PRO A 393 64.08 1.63 -20.05
N MET A 394 63.24 0.66 -20.41
CA MET A 394 63.41 -0.26 -21.57
C MET A 394 62.03 -0.78 -21.98
#